data_AF-E6XM62-F1
#
_entry.id   AF-E6XM62-F1
#
_cell.length_a   1.000
_cell.length_b   1.000
_cell.length_c   1.000
_cell.angle_alpha   90.00
_cell.angle_beta   90.00
_cell.angle_gamma   90.00
#
_symmetry.space_group_name_H-M   'P 1'
#
loop_
_entity.id
_entity.type
_entity.pdbx_description
1 polymer ?
#
loop_
_entity_poly.entity_id
_entity_poly.type
_entity_poly.pdbx_seq_one_letter_code
_entity_poly.pdbx_strand_id
1 'polypeptide(L)'
;MTAIQHIERLARGRSEQAVAVIKNVQQMSNIPTHEMQLALKQLVSCGRVALHFHPDRIDSRGMTVAEGLLRDGQYRSQFETHISNGQLSPELGGPRDHWENQLFGNVYKGTKSRPKYGALDLSMWQDGPAPRFGSCYFLTHTEVMSRATFSYLDSYRNPKEKGTLGCFEDILAALLTESFERHYALGKTDFKPLNVIHYLGHQLNASLMSRFERPLSSNLDHYIEAQIHGDVSLDEDIVMLVADPSFKGTDIGDTLSKMCDRYDIELQYHQGFSLHTEQIPSDFRGPTMPSLARCIAIEDRVNAYAIGVAARDLYHFPQHWRERGNRALVAHELKLLWHVLVKYGA
;
A
#
# COMPACT_ATOMS: atom_id res chain seq x y z
N MET A 1 26.34 1.19 9.47
CA MET A 1 25.06 0.61 9.95
C MET A 1 24.03 0.84 8.87
N THR A 2 23.36 -0.21 8.41
CA THR A 2 22.27 -0.09 7.42
C THR A 2 20.97 0.37 8.09
N ALA A 3 19.97 0.78 7.30
CA ALA A 3 18.65 1.15 7.83
C ALA A 3 18.00 -0.04 8.57
N ILE A 4 18.11 -1.25 8.02
CA ILE A 4 17.64 -2.50 8.65
C ILE A 4 18.31 -2.71 10.01
N GLN A 5 19.64 -2.64 10.08
CA GLN A 5 20.38 -2.78 11.34
C GLN A 5 19.99 -1.71 12.37
N HIS A 6 19.69 -0.49 11.93
CA HIS A 6 19.20 0.57 12.80
C HIS A 6 17.83 0.22 13.39
N ILE A 7 16.88 -0.22 12.57
CA ILE A 7 15.55 -0.63 13.00
C ILE A 7 15.61 -1.86 13.90
N GLU A 8 16.43 -2.88 13.58
CA GLU A 8 16.63 -4.04 14.44
C GLU A 8 17.10 -3.66 15.84
N ARG A 9 18.05 -2.72 15.94
CA ARG A 9 18.53 -2.25 17.24
C ARG A 9 17.41 -1.58 18.04
N LEU A 10 16.54 -0.80 17.39
CA LEU A 10 15.38 -0.19 18.05
C LEU A 10 14.36 -1.25 18.49
N ALA A 11 14.04 -2.21 17.61
CA ALA A 11 13.09 -3.29 17.87
C ALA A 11 13.57 -4.21 19.01
N ARG A 12 14.86 -4.57 19.05
CA ARG A 12 15.46 -5.36 20.13
C ARG A 12 15.30 -4.69 21.50
N GLY A 13 15.40 -3.36 21.56
CA GLY A 13 15.17 -2.60 22.79
C GLY A 13 13.73 -2.69 23.33
N ARG A 14 12.77 -3.15 22.51
CA ARG A 14 11.35 -3.32 22.86
C ARG A 14 10.91 -4.78 22.88
N SER A 15 11.80 -5.73 22.53
CA SER A 15 11.47 -7.14 22.35
C SER A 15 10.87 -7.78 23.60
N GLU A 16 11.44 -7.53 24.79
CA GLU A 16 10.89 -8.06 26.05
C GLU A 16 9.45 -7.62 26.30
N GLN A 17 9.17 -6.32 26.10
CA GLN A 17 7.83 -5.77 26.24
C GLN A 17 6.86 -6.39 25.22
N ALA A 18 7.27 -6.50 23.96
CA ALA A 18 6.46 -7.07 22.89
C ALA A 18 6.14 -8.56 23.15
N VAL A 19 7.13 -9.35 23.57
CA VAL A 19 6.95 -10.76 23.94
C VAL A 19 5.99 -10.92 25.12
N ALA A 20 6.05 -10.05 26.12
CA ALA A 20 5.11 -10.07 27.24
C ALA A 20 3.66 -9.80 26.77
N VAL A 21 3.46 -8.83 25.88
CA VAL A 21 2.14 -8.55 25.27
C VAL A 21 1.64 -9.75 24.48
N ILE A 22 2.48 -10.33 23.61
CA ILE A 22 2.11 -11.51 22.81
C ILE A 22 1.70 -12.66 23.72
N LYS A 23 2.48 -12.98 24.77
CA LYS A 23 2.15 -14.05 25.72
C LYS A 23 0.84 -13.80 26.44
N ASN A 24 0.59 -12.56 26.87
CA ASN A 24 -0.66 -12.19 27.52
C ASN A 24 -1.87 -12.37 26.58
N VAL A 25 -1.80 -11.85 25.35
CA VAL A 25 -2.88 -12.01 24.37
C VAL A 25 -3.08 -13.48 24.01
N GLN A 26 -1.99 -14.24 23.85
CA GLN A 26 -2.02 -15.67 23.58
C GLN A 26 -2.79 -16.43 24.67
N GLN A 27 -2.47 -16.17 25.95
CA GLN A 27 -3.13 -16.79 27.09
C GLN A 27 -4.61 -16.38 27.19
N MET A 28 -4.90 -15.08 27.12
CA MET A 28 -6.26 -14.55 27.24
C MET A 28 -7.18 -14.97 26.10
N SER A 29 -6.62 -15.25 24.92
CA SER A 29 -7.36 -15.69 23.73
C SER A 29 -7.33 -17.21 23.53
N ASN A 30 -6.75 -17.96 24.46
CA ASN A 30 -6.59 -19.42 24.40
C ASN A 30 -5.96 -19.92 23.08
N ILE A 31 -4.90 -19.25 22.62
CA ILE A 31 -4.22 -19.61 21.37
C ILE A 31 -3.17 -20.68 21.65
N PRO A 32 -3.25 -21.87 21.02
CA PRO A 32 -2.25 -22.91 21.19
C PRO A 32 -0.85 -22.45 20.74
N THR A 33 0.19 -22.82 21.50
CA THR A 33 1.58 -22.44 21.17
C THR A 33 2.03 -22.95 19.80
N HIS A 34 1.56 -24.13 19.36
CA HIS A 34 1.90 -24.66 18.05
C HIS A 34 1.29 -23.83 16.90
N GLU A 35 0.10 -23.27 17.08
CA GLU A 35 -0.53 -22.37 16.11
C GLU A 35 0.26 -21.06 16.00
N MET A 36 0.72 -20.49 17.12
CA MET A 36 1.60 -19.31 17.11
C MET A 36 2.90 -19.58 16.34
N GLN A 37 3.54 -20.72 16.60
CA GLN A 37 4.78 -21.11 15.93
C GLN A 37 4.57 -21.33 14.43
N LEU A 38 3.45 -21.96 14.04
CA LEU A 38 3.08 -22.13 12.65
C LEU A 38 2.86 -20.78 11.95
N ALA A 39 2.11 -19.87 12.57
CA ALA A 39 1.86 -18.54 12.05
C ALA A 39 3.14 -17.75 11.79
N LEU A 40 4.08 -17.75 12.74
CA LEU A 40 5.37 -17.09 12.58
C LEU A 40 6.22 -17.74 11.48
N LYS A 41 6.22 -19.07 11.39
CA LYS A 41 6.92 -19.78 10.31
C LYS A 41 6.37 -19.42 8.94
N GLN A 42 5.05 -19.37 8.79
CA GLN A 42 4.41 -19.00 7.53
C GLN A 42 4.62 -17.54 7.18
N LEU A 43 4.56 -16.63 8.16
CA LEU A 43 4.89 -15.23 7.94
C LEU A 43 6.28 -15.07 7.31
N VAL A 44 7.28 -15.79 7.83
CA VAL A 44 8.65 -15.73 7.32
C VAL A 44 8.78 -16.35 5.92
N SER A 45 8.05 -17.43 5.66
CA SER A 45 8.19 -18.23 4.43
C SER A 45 7.32 -17.73 3.27
N CYS A 46 6.20 -17.09 3.58
CA CYS A 46 5.14 -16.75 2.62
C CYS A 46 4.78 -15.26 2.61
N GLY A 47 5.28 -14.46 3.57
CA GLY A 47 5.01 -13.03 3.63
C GLY A 47 5.51 -12.28 2.40
N ARG A 48 4.70 -11.31 1.92
CA ARG A 48 5.00 -10.50 0.73
C ARG A 48 4.68 -9.05 0.99
N VAL A 49 5.32 -8.16 0.24
CA VAL A 49 4.99 -6.73 0.25
C VAL A 49 4.16 -6.41 -1.00
N ALA A 50 3.11 -5.61 -0.82
CA ALA A 50 2.36 -5.02 -1.92
C ALA A 50 2.80 -3.56 -2.14
N LEU A 51 3.09 -3.21 -3.39
CA LEU A 51 3.45 -1.87 -3.81
C LEU A 51 2.30 -1.26 -4.61
N HIS A 52 1.50 -0.41 -3.96
CA HIS A 52 0.34 0.25 -4.55
C HIS A 52 0.72 1.48 -5.37
N PHE A 53 0.13 1.61 -6.56
CA PHE A 53 0.32 2.75 -7.44
C PHE A 53 -0.92 3.03 -8.31
N HIS A 54 -0.94 4.22 -8.92
CA HIS A 54 -1.91 4.55 -9.97
C HIS A 54 -1.16 4.59 -11.31
N PRO A 55 -1.51 3.73 -12.27
CA PRO A 55 -0.74 3.54 -13.50
C PRO A 55 -0.76 4.77 -14.43
N ASP A 56 -1.79 5.59 -14.31
CA ASP A 56 -2.07 6.73 -15.18
C ASP A 56 -1.45 8.07 -14.74
N ARG A 57 -0.83 8.13 -13.55
CA ARG A 57 -0.27 9.38 -13.03
C ARG A 57 0.98 9.77 -13.81
N ILE A 58 1.12 11.07 -14.09
CA ILE A 58 2.25 11.58 -14.86
C ILE A 58 3.42 11.96 -13.93
N ASP A 59 4.59 11.37 -14.16
CA ASP A 59 5.81 11.64 -13.42
C ASP A 59 6.55 12.90 -13.91
N SER A 60 7.69 13.22 -13.29
CA SER A 60 8.54 14.37 -13.66
C SER A 60 9.07 14.35 -15.10
N ARG A 61 9.03 13.19 -15.78
CA ARG A 61 9.48 13.01 -17.16
C ARG A 61 8.34 13.21 -18.17
N GLY A 62 7.12 13.45 -17.68
CA GLY A 62 5.94 13.59 -18.53
C GLY A 62 5.37 12.26 -19.01
N MET A 63 5.79 11.14 -18.42
CA MET A 63 5.26 9.80 -18.75
C MET A 63 4.28 9.35 -17.68
N THR A 64 3.34 8.50 -18.06
CA THR A 64 2.52 7.77 -17.10
C THR A 64 3.39 6.82 -16.27
N VAL A 65 2.95 6.49 -15.06
CA VAL A 65 3.61 5.48 -14.21
C VAL A 65 3.74 4.15 -14.96
N ALA A 66 2.71 3.72 -15.69
CA ALA A 66 2.75 2.49 -16.46
C ALA A 66 3.83 2.51 -17.55
N GLU A 67 3.95 3.60 -18.32
CA GLU A 67 5.02 3.74 -19.32
C GLU A 67 6.41 3.78 -18.67
N GLY A 68 6.55 4.50 -17.56
CA GLY A 68 7.80 4.56 -16.81
C GLY A 68 8.25 3.19 -16.29
N LEU A 69 7.32 2.40 -15.75
CA LEU A 69 7.57 1.03 -15.28
C LEU A 69 7.91 0.09 -16.44
N LEU A 70 7.13 0.11 -17.52
CA LEU A 70 7.38 -0.68 -18.74
C LEU A 70 8.76 -0.38 -19.33
N ARG A 71 9.18 0.88 -19.32
CA ARG A 71 10.45 1.30 -19.91
C ARG A 71 11.65 0.97 -19.03
N ASP A 72 11.55 1.28 -17.74
CA ASP A 72 12.69 1.25 -16.82
C ASP A 72 12.85 -0.10 -16.09
N GLY A 73 11.78 -0.88 -15.93
CA GLY A 73 11.79 -2.11 -15.14
C GLY A 73 12.07 -1.92 -13.66
N GLN A 74 11.82 -0.71 -13.13
CA GLN A 74 12.20 -0.31 -11.77
C GLN A 74 11.06 0.44 -11.08
N TYR A 75 10.70 0.02 -9.86
CA TYR A 75 9.78 0.76 -9.01
C TYR A 75 10.52 1.85 -8.22
N ARG A 76 10.17 3.12 -8.48
CA ARG A 76 10.93 4.29 -8.04
C ARG A 76 10.24 5.05 -6.91
N SER A 77 11.04 5.75 -6.12
CA SER A 77 10.57 6.61 -5.03
C SER A 77 10.10 7.98 -5.52
N GLN A 78 9.36 8.72 -4.68
CA GLN A 78 8.95 10.10 -5.01
C GLN A 78 10.14 11.06 -5.21
N PHE A 79 11.31 10.79 -4.64
CA PHE A 79 12.53 11.58 -4.85
C PHE A 79 13.08 11.46 -6.28
N GLU A 80 12.65 10.42 -7.00
CA GLU A 80 12.99 10.18 -8.39
C GLU A 80 11.84 10.59 -9.31
N THR A 81 10.60 10.18 -8.99
CA THR A 81 9.43 10.37 -9.87
C THR A 81 8.72 11.71 -9.67
N HIS A 82 8.91 12.37 -8.53
CA HIS A 82 8.23 13.60 -8.12
C HIS A 82 6.70 13.47 -8.06
N ILE A 83 6.20 12.26 -7.82
CA ILE A 83 4.80 11.97 -7.55
C ILE A 83 4.66 11.10 -6.30
N SER A 84 3.51 11.19 -5.65
CA SER A 84 3.21 10.46 -4.42
C SER A 84 1.70 10.31 -4.26
N ASN A 85 1.28 9.15 -3.74
CA ASN A 85 -0.11 8.93 -3.32
C ASN A 85 -0.32 9.26 -1.83
N GLY A 86 0.77 9.56 -1.11
CA GLY A 86 0.75 10.08 0.26
C GLY A 86 0.94 11.60 0.29
N GLN A 87 1.87 12.06 1.14
CA GLN A 87 2.42 13.42 1.07
C GLN A 87 3.57 13.45 0.06
N LEU A 88 3.62 14.49 -0.77
CA LEU A 88 4.70 14.76 -1.71
C LEU A 88 5.67 15.78 -1.09
N SER A 89 6.92 15.38 -0.91
CA SER A 89 8.05 16.22 -0.52
C SER A 89 9.35 15.56 -1.03
N PRO A 90 9.65 15.66 -2.33
CA PRO A 90 10.81 15.03 -2.96
C PRO A 90 12.13 15.80 -2.72
N GLU A 91 12.10 16.91 -1.99
CA GLU A 91 13.26 17.77 -1.79
C GLU A 91 14.20 17.22 -0.70
N LEU A 92 15.51 17.30 -0.94
CA LEU A 92 16.50 17.12 0.12
C LEU A 92 16.36 18.26 1.14
N GLY A 93 16.34 17.95 2.43
CA GLY A 93 15.99 18.88 3.50
C GLY A 93 14.48 19.16 3.66
N GLY A 94 13.63 18.60 2.80
CA GLY A 94 12.17 18.71 2.93
C GLY A 94 11.61 17.85 4.08
N PRO A 95 10.32 18.00 4.42
CA PRO A 95 9.65 17.19 5.44
C PRO A 95 9.95 15.70 5.34
N ARG A 96 9.91 15.11 4.13
CA ARG A 96 10.15 13.67 3.95
C ARG A 96 11.58 13.26 4.26
N ASP A 97 12.56 14.01 3.75
CA ASP A 97 13.96 13.78 4.06
C ASP A 97 14.22 13.84 5.56
N HIS A 98 13.59 14.78 6.28
CA HIS A 98 13.77 14.91 7.73
C HIS A 98 13.27 13.66 8.49
N TRP A 99 12.02 13.25 8.27
CA TRP A 99 11.45 12.15 9.06
C TRP A 99 12.01 10.79 8.64
N GLU A 100 12.36 10.58 7.36
CA GLU A 100 13.03 9.34 6.93
C GLU A 100 14.40 9.21 7.59
N ASN A 101 15.17 10.30 7.71
CA ASN A 101 16.45 10.28 8.41
C ASN A 101 16.28 10.09 9.93
N GLN A 102 15.23 10.63 10.53
CA GLN A 102 14.89 10.35 11.93
C GLN A 102 14.56 8.87 12.13
N LEU A 103 13.80 8.28 11.21
CA LEU A 103 13.35 6.89 11.26
C LEU A 103 14.50 5.89 11.05
N PHE A 104 15.37 6.16 10.07
CA PHE A 104 16.41 5.22 9.63
C PHE A 104 17.81 5.59 10.13
N GLY A 105 17.93 6.45 11.13
CA GLY A 105 19.21 6.78 11.76
C GLY A 105 20.19 7.49 10.83
N ASN A 106 19.71 8.42 10.02
CA ASN A 106 20.47 9.23 9.05
C ASN A 106 21.15 8.45 7.92
N VAL A 107 20.77 7.19 7.68
CA VAL A 107 21.33 6.35 6.59
C VAL A 107 21.13 6.99 5.21
N TYR A 108 20.07 7.79 5.07
CA TYR A 108 19.68 8.39 3.81
C TYR A 108 20.13 9.86 3.67
N LYS A 109 20.94 10.37 4.58
CA LYS A 109 21.33 11.78 4.57
C LYS A 109 22.07 12.13 3.27
N GLY A 110 21.53 13.11 2.53
CA GLY A 110 22.16 13.65 1.32
C GLY A 110 22.08 12.79 0.06
N THR A 111 21.31 11.69 0.05
CA THR A 111 21.13 10.83 -1.14
C THR A 111 19.71 10.87 -1.69
N LYS A 112 19.54 10.59 -2.98
CA LYS A 112 18.24 10.36 -3.61
C LYS A 112 17.82 8.88 -3.65
N SER A 113 18.73 7.96 -3.29
CA SER A 113 18.37 6.55 -3.09
C SER A 113 17.61 6.42 -1.78
N ARG A 114 16.38 5.92 -1.85
CA ARG A 114 15.39 5.94 -0.77
C ARG A 114 14.65 4.63 -0.67
N PRO A 115 14.05 4.31 0.49
CA PRO A 115 13.17 3.15 0.60
C PRO A 115 11.98 3.25 -0.36
N LYS A 116 11.56 2.11 -0.88
CA LYS A 116 10.29 1.98 -1.62
C LYS A 116 9.22 1.57 -0.60
N TYR A 117 8.10 2.28 -0.61
CA TYR A 117 7.05 2.13 0.38
C TYR A 117 5.93 1.26 -0.17
N GLY A 118 5.56 0.25 0.61
CA GLY A 118 4.45 -0.65 0.36
C GLY A 118 3.76 -1.04 1.67
N ALA A 119 3.00 -2.12 1.64
CA ALA A 119 2.38 -2.68 2.83
C ALA A 119 2.51 -4.20 2.85
N LEU A 120 2.68 -4.77 4.03
CA LEU A 120 2.79 -6.21 4.23
C LEU A 120 1.44 -6.88 3.98
N ASP A 121 1.40 -7.83 3.04
CA ASP A 121 0.16 -8.47 2.60
C ASP A 121 -0.16 -9.72 3.42
N LEU A 122 -0.72 -9.50 4.62
CA LEU A 122 -1.13 -10.59 5.50
C LEU A 122 -2.60 -10.98 5.35
N SER A 123 -3.44 -10.07 4.84
CA SER A 123 -4.88 -10.30 4.71
C SER A 123 -5.25 -10.87 3.34
N MET A 124 -4.37 -10.82 2.34
CA MET A 124 -4.62 -11.26 0.95
C MET A 124 -6.03 -10.87 0.46
N TRP A 125 -6.41 -9.62 0.67
CA TRP A 125 -7.56 -9.02 0.01
C TRP A 125 -7.28 -8.90 -1.50
N GLN A 126 -8.30 -8.96 -2.34
CA GLN A 126 -8.09 -8.82 -3.78
C GLN A 126 -7.59 -7.42 -4.18
N ASP A 127 -7.91 -6.38 -3.41
CA ASP A 127 -7.41 -5.01 -3.53
C ASP A 127 -6.13 -4.74 -2.74
N GLY A 128 -5.46 -5.78 -2.25
CA GLY A 128 -4.20 -5.66 -1.52
C GLY A 128 -4.34 -5.07 -0.10
N PRO A 129 -3.22 -4.93 0.63
CA PRO A 129 -3.23 -4.49 2.02
C PRO A 129 -3.46 -2.99 2.21
N ALA A 130 -3.20 -2.14 1.19
CA ALA A 130 -3.30 -0.69 1.31
C ALA A 130 -3.88 0.01 0.05
N PRO A 131 -5.12 -0.34 -0.36
CA PRO A 131 -5.73 0.14 -1.61
C PRO A 131 -5.88 1.66 -1.71
N ARG A 132 -5.91 2.38 -0.58
CA ARG A 132 -5.93 3.85 -0.58
C ARG A 132 -4.78 4.50 -1.37
N PHE A 133 -3.68 3.78 -1.61
CA PHE A 133 -2.51 4.30 -2.31
C PHE A 133 -2.43 3.92 -3.77
N GLY A 134 -3.39 3.17 -4.32
CA GLY A 134 -3.33 2.80 -5.73
C GLY A 134 -4.45 1.89 -6.18
N SER A 135 -4.89 2.13 -7.41
CA SER A 135 -5.84 1.28 -8.14
C SER A 135 -5.19 0.04 -8.75
N CYS A 136 -3.85 -0.02 -8.72
CA CYS A 136 -3.08 -1.21 -9.05
C CYS A 136 -2.08 -1.47 -7.94
N TYR A 137 -1.59 -2.70 -7.85
CA TYR A 137 -0.46 -3.02 -7.00
C TYR A 137 0.37 -4.17 -7.56
N PHE A 138 1.66 -4.11 -7.29
CA PHE A 138 2.52 -5.28 -7.46
C PHE A 138 2.56 -6.08 -6.16
N LEU A 139 2.58 -7.41 -6.28
CA LEU A 139 3.00 -8.30 -5.21
C LEU A 139 4.44 -8.74 -5.44
N THR A 140 5.25 -8.67 -4.40
CA THR A 140 6.64 -9.07 -4.47
C THR A 140 6.81 -10.58 -4.35
N HIS A 141 7.94 -11.10 -4.81
CA HIS A 141 8.55 -12.32 -4.28
C HIS A 141 8.81 -12.20 -2.77
N THR A 142 8.87 -13.34 -2.08
CA THR A 142 9.01 -13.41 -0.62
C THR A 142 10.36 -12.88 -0.12
N GLU A 143 11.38 -12.97 -0.97
CA GLU A 143 12.78 -12.63 -0.73
C GLU A 143 12.95 -11.14 -0.40
N VAL A 144 12.06 -10.29 -0.92
CA VAL A 144 12.01 -8.84 -0.63
C VAL A 144 11.81 -8.56 0.86
N MET A 145 11.16 -9.47 1.60
CA MET A 145 10.97 -9.33 3.05
C MET A 145 12.28 -9.21 3.82
N SER A 146 13.35 -9.86 3.33
CA SER A 146 14.67 -9.88 4.00
C SER A 146 15.36 -8.52 4.00
N ARG A 147 14.95 -7.63 3.08
CA ARG A 147 15.45 -6.26 2.94
C ARG A 147 14.41 -5.19 3.25
N ALA A 148 13.31 -5.56 3.92
CA ALA A 148 12.27 -4.64 4.35
C ALA A 148 12.31 -4.38 5.86
N THR A 149 11.93 -3.17 6.26
CA THR A 149 11.52 -2.85 7.63
C THR A 149 10.01 -2.64 7.67
N PHE A 150 9.45 -2.69 8.88
CA PHE A 150 8.01 -2.59 9.09
C PHE A 150 7.69 -1.59 10.19
N SER A 151 6.56 -0.91 10.03
CA SER A 151 5.90 -0.15 11.09
C SER A 151 4.43 -0.53 11.16
N TYR A 152 3.87 -0.56 12.36
CA TYR A 152 2.42 -0.69 12.50
C TYR A 152 1.78 0.65 12.14
N LEU A 153 0.95 0.67 11.08
CA LEU A 153 0.42 1.90 10.47
C LEU A 153 1.52 2.82 9.87
N ASP A 154 1.16 4.07 9.57
CA ASP A 154 2.00 5.08 8.90
C ASP A 154 3.32 5.38 9.64
N SER A 155 4.47 5.12 9.00
CA SER A 155 5.77 5.44 9.59
C SER A 155 6.06 6.94 9.75
N TYR A 156 5.37 7.80 8.99
CA TYR A 156 5.48 9.26 9.13
C TYR A 156 5.17 9.75 10.55
N ARG A 157 4.28 9.04 11.25
CA ARG A 157 3.93 9.34 12.66
C ARG A 157 5.01 8.89 13.65
N ASN A 158 6.07 8.27 13.16
CA ASN A 158 7.15 7.67 13.92
C ASN A 158 6.62 6.74 15.05
N PRO A 159 5.77 5.74 14.72
CA PRO A 159 5.21 4.82 15.72
C PRO A 159 6.31 4.09 16.47
N LYS A 160 6.11 3.77 17.75
CA LYS A 160 7.12 3.05 18.53
C LYS A 160 7.31 1.61 18.00
N GLU A 161 6.23 1.04 17.47
CA GLU A 161 6.15 -0.31 16.93
C GLU A 161 6.84 -0.39 15.58
N LYS A 162 8.05 -0.94 15.59
CA LYS A 162 8.91 -1.11 14.43
C LYS A 162 9.52 -2.50 14.43
N GLY A 163 9.79 -3.04 13.25
CA GLY A 163 10.39 -4.36 13.14
C GLY A 163 11.11 -4.60 11.84
N THR A 164 11.77 -5.75 11.78
CA THR A 164 12.33 -6.36 10.58
C THR A 164 11.86 -7.80 10.52
N LEU A 165 12.17 -8.52 9.44
CA LEU A 165 11.87 -9.96 9.37
C LEU A 165 12.50 -10.74 10.55
N GLY A 166 13.69 -10.34 11.01
CA GLY A 166 14.39 -10.97 12.13
C GLY A 166 14.00 -10.48 13.52
N CYS A 167 13.21 -9.40 13.61
CA CYS A 167 12.74 -8.79 14.87
C CYS A 167 11.30 -8.28 14.67
N PHE A 168 10.35 -9.19 14.55
CA PHE A 168 8.96 -8.89 14.19
C PHE A 168 8.02 -8.79 15.39
N GLU A 169 8.50 -9.06 16.60
CA GLU A 169 7.67 -9.20 17.80
C GLU A 169 6.88 -7.93 18.11
N ASP A 170 7.48 -6.75 17.95
CA ASP A 170 6.80 -5.48 18.27
C ASP A 170 5.66 -5.18 17.27
N ILE A 171 5.82 -5.59 16.01
CA ILE A 171 4.75 -5.49 14.99
C ILE A 171 3.64 -6.50 15.27
N LEU A 172 3.99 -7.74 15.61
CA LEU A 172 3.01 -8.76 15.98
C LEU A 172 2.25 -8.37 17.26
N ALA A 173 2.95 -7.82 18.26
CA ALA A 173 2.33 -7.34 19.48
C ALA A 173 1.32 -6.22 19.19
N ALA A 174 1.65 -5.28 18.31
CA ALA A 174 0.74 -4.22 17.86
C ALA A 174 -0.52 -4.79 17.19
N LEU A 175 -0.31 -5.70 16.24
CA LEU A 175 -1.38 -6.39 15.51
C LEU A 175 -2.33 -7.14 16.46
N LEU A 176 -1.77 -7.93 17.36
CA LEU A 176 -2.54 -8.72 18.32
C LEU A 176 -3.25 -7.84 19.36
N THR A 177 -2.66 -6.70 19.74
CA THR A 177 -3.30 -5.74 20.65
C THR A 177 -4.53 -5.13 19.99
N GLU A 178 -4.41 -4.63 18.75
CA GLU A 178 -5.55 -4.05 18.03
C GLU A 178 -6.67 -5.09 17.83
N SER A 179 -6.29 -6.29 17.39
CA SER A 179 -7.19 -7.43 17.24
C SER A 179 -7.90 -7.82 18.54
N PHE A 180 -7.18 -7.84 19.67
CA PHE A 180 -7.74 -8.19 20.98
C PHE A 180 -8.71 -7.13 21.49
N GLU A 181 -8.36 -5.85 21.39
CA GLU A 181 -9.14 -4.74 21.94
C GLU A 181 -10.37 -4.38 21.10
N ARG A 182 -10.25 -4.51 19.77
CA ARG A 182 -11.26 -4.00 18.82
C ARG A 182 -11.97 -5.10 18.04
N HIS A 183 -11.50 -6.34 18.13
CA HIS A 183 -11.91 -7.43 17.23
C HIS A 183 -11.80 -7.04 15.75
N TYR A 184 -10.80 -6.23 15.44
CA TYR A 184 -10.58 -5.66 14.11
C TYR A 184 -9.08 -5.45 13.92
N ALA A 185 -8.56 -5.82 12.75
CA ALA A 185 -7.21 -5.46 12.31
C ALA A 185 -7.07 -5.64 10.81
N LEU A 186 -6.13 -4.93 10.18
CA LEU A 186 -5.77 -5.10 8.76
C LEU A 186 -6.97 -5.02 7.79
N GLY A 187 -7.90 -4.11 8.04
CA GLY A 187 -9.10 -3.95 7.23
C GLY A 187 -10.24 -4.92 7.55
N LYS A 188 -10.05 -5.88 8.47
CA LYS A 188 -10.97 -7.01 8.68
C LYS A 188 -11.74 -6.89 9.99
N THR A 189 -13.08 -6.98 9.91
CA THR A 189 -13.97 -7.09 11.07
C THR A 189 -14.01 -8.50 11.64
N ASP A 190 -14.43 -8.63 12.90
CA ASP A 190 -14.46 -9.89 13.66
C ASP A 190 -13.13 -10.65 13.64
N PHE A 191 -12.02 -9.89 13.55
CA PHE A 191 -10.69 -10.43 13.42
C PHE A 191 -10.00 -10.47 14.78
N LYS A 192 -10.43 -11.43 15.61
CA LYS A 192 -9.88 -11.71 16.95
C LYS A 192 -8.49 -12.37 16.88
N PRO A 193 -7.71 -12.39 17.98
CA PRO A 193 -6.33 -12.88 17.95
C PRO A 193 -6.18 -14.30 17.42
N LEU A 194 -7.07 -15.24 17.81
CA LEU A 194 -7.03 -16.60 17.28
C LEU A 194 -7.25 -16.64 15.76
N ASN A 195 -8.18 -15.82 15.25
CA ASN A 195 -8.43 -15.70 13.82
C ASN A 195 -7.22 -15.12 13.09
N VAL A 196 -6.53 -14.13 13.67
CA VAL A 196 -5.27 -13.60 13.11
C VAL A 196 -4.24 -14.72 12.97
N ILE A 197 -3.99 -15.47 14.05
CA ILE A 197 -2.98 -16.52 14.08
C ILE A 197 -3.33 -17.67 13.12
N HIS A 198 -4.59 -18.11 13.11
CA HIS A 198 -5.03 -19.12 12.14
C HIS A 198 -4.89 -18.62 10.69
N TYR A 199 -5.17 -17.33 10.44
CA TYR A 199 -5.01 -16.77 9.11
C TYR A 199 -3.57 -16.82 8.64
N LEU A 200 -2.64 -16.37 9.48
CA LEU A 200 -1.21 -16.40 9.19
C LEU A 200 -0.71 -17.84 9.03
N GLY A 201 -1.15 -18.77 9.88
CA GLY A 201 -0.70 -20.16 9.88
C GLY A 201 -1.23 -21.02 8.73
N HIS A 202 -2.41 -20.72 8.20
CA HIS A 202 -3.09 -21.61 7.26
C HIS A 202 -3.48 -20.94 5.93
N GLN A 203 -3.75 -19.64 5.92
CA GLN A 203 -4.21 -18.93 4.71
C GLN A 203 -3.06 -18.27 3.95
N LEU A 204 -1.99 -17.84 4.64
CA LEU A 204 -0.88 -17.13 3.99
C LEU A 204 -0.11 -17.99 2.99
N ASN A 205 -0.12 -19.32 3.16
CA ASN A 205 0.47 -20.29 2.24
C ASN A 205 -0.50 -20.76 1.14
N ALA A 206 -1.72 -20.22 1.08
CA ALA A 206 -2.64 -20.53 0.00
C ALA A 206 -2.12 -19.98 -1.34
N SER A 207 -2.66 -20.51 -2.45
CA SER A 207 -2.40 -19.97 -3.78
C SER A 207 -2.72 -18.47 -3.81
N LEU A 208 -1.89 -17.67 -4.47
CA LEU A 208 -2.17 -16.24 -4.64
C LEU A 208 -3.52 -16.01 -5.32
N MET A 209 -3.97 -16.94 -6.18
CA MET A 209 -5.24 -16.89 -6.88
C MET A 209 -6.45 -16.91 -5.94
N SER A 210 -6.36 -17.56 -4.77
CA SER A 210 -7.51 -17.65 -3.86
C SER A 210 -7.91 -16.29 -3.27
N ARG A 211 -7.09 -15.25 -3.44
CA ARG A 211 -7.46 -13.88 -3.02
C ARG A 211 -8.63 -13.32 -3.82
N PHE A 212 -8.79 -13.71 -5.08
CA PHE A 212 -9.82 -13.16 -5.97
C PHE A 212 -11.22 -13.74 -5.68
N GLU A 213 -11.30 -14.73 -4.79
CA GLU A 213 -12.56 -15.23 -4.22
C GLU A 213 -13.05 -14.36 -3.05
N ARG A 214 -12.20 -13.45 -2.56
CA ARG A 214 -12.49 -12.58 -1.40
C ARG A 214 -13.06 -11.24 -1.87
N PRO A 215 -13.89 -10.58 -1.05
CA PRO A 215 -14.38 -9.24 -1.37
C PRO A 215 -13.24 -8.21 -1.33
N LEU A 216 -13.50 -7.01 -1.83
CA LEU A 216 -12.64 -5.85 -1.62
C LEU A 216 -12.65 -5.49 -0.13
N SER A 217 -11.52 -5.01 0.37
CA SER A 217 -11.34 -4.75 1.80
C SER A 217 -12.11 -3.51 2.30
N SER A 218 -12.34 -2.55 1.41
CA SER A 218 -12.72 -1.16 1.77
C SER A 218 -11.83 -0.53 2.84
N ASN A 219 -10.58 -1.02 2.94
CA ASN A 219 -9.60 -0.59 3.92
C ASN A 219 -8.94 0.71 3.48
N LEU A 220 -8.78 1.63 4.42
CA LEU A 220 -8.02 2.85 4.18
C LEU A 220 -6.78 2.84 5.06
N ASP A 221 -6.99 2.81 6.37
CA ASP A 221 -5.95 3.26 7.29
C ASP A 221 -5.30 2.12 8.10
N HIS A 222 -5.75 0.86 7.96
CA HIS A 222 -5.30 -0.23 8.82
C HIS A 222 -4.42 -1.24 8.06
N TYR A 223 -3.11 -1.05 8.14
CA TYR A 223 -2.13 -1.88 7.46
C TYR A 223 -0.80 -1.85 8.21
N ILE A 224 0.08 -2.80 7.88
CA ILE A 224 1.48 -2.77 8.31
C ILE A 224 2.27 -2.18 7.15
N GLU A 225 2.82 -0.98 7.36
CA GLU A 225 3.62 -0.34 6.32
C GLU A 225 4.97 -1.07 6.21
N ALA A 226 5.41 -1.29 4.98
CA ALA A 226 6.68 -1.92 4.66
C ALA A 226 7.58 -0.92 3.92
N GLN A 227 8.82 -0.79 4.37
CA GLN A 227 9.83 0.05 3.73
C GLN A 227 10.94 -0.85 3.17
N ILE A 228 10.94 -1.04 1.86
CA ILE A 228 11.90 -1.88 1.15
C ILE A 228 13.18 -1.06 0.93
N HIS A 229 14.29 -1.55 1.45
CA HIS A 229 15.60 -0.94 1.28
C HIS A 229 16.31 -1.52 0.05
N GLY A 230 16.85 -0.63 -0.79
CA GLY A 230 17.43 -0.98 -2.09
C GLY A 230 16.45 -0.79 -3.25
N ASP A 231 16.82 -1.27 -4.43
CA ASP A 231 16.00 -1.16 -5.64
C ASP A 231 14.92 -2.24 -5.73
N VAL A 232 13.89 -2.00 -6.54
CA VAL A 232 12.81 -2.96 -6.73
C VAL A 232 12.67 -3.18 -8.23
N SER A 233 13.24 -4.28 -8.68
CA SER A 233 13.25 -4.72 -10.07
C SER A 233 11.94 -5.41 -10.41
N LEU A 234 11.32 -5.03 -11.52
CA LEU A 234 10.15 -5.74 -12.03
C LEU A 234 10.47 -7.17 -12.46
N ASP A 235 11.70 -7.41 -12.89
CA ASP A 235 12.18 -8.71 -13.40
C ASP A 235 12.51 -9.70 -12.28
N GLU A 236 13.03 -9.20 -11.14
CA GLU A 236 13.54 -10.06 -10.06
C GLU A 236 12.61 -10.09 -8.83
N ASP A 237 11.93 -8.97 -8.54
CA ASP A 237 11.25 -8.79 -7.26
C ASP A 237 9.73 -8.96 -7.34
N ILE A 238 9.13 -8.98 -8.53
CA ILE A 238 7.67 -8.93 -8.70
C ILE A 238 7.13 -10.24 -9.27
N VAL A 239 6.16 -10.82 -8.57
CA VAL A 239 5.50 -12.06 -9.02
C VAL A 239 4.18 -11.79 -9.76
N MET A 240 3.50 -10.69 -9.43
CA MET A 240 2.15 -10.43 -9.91
C MET A 240 1.83 -8.94 -9.94
N LEU A 241 1.14 -8.51 -10.98
CA LEU A 241 0.44 -7.24 -11.05
C LEU A 241 -1.05 -7.50 -10.89
N VAL A 242 -1.68 -6.79 -9.95
CA VAL A 242 -3.14 -6.73 -9.85
C VAL A 242 -3.61 -5.34 -10.26
N ALA A 243 -4.53 -5.26 -11.21
CA ALA A 243 -5.03 -4.02 -11.78
C ALA A 243 -6.55 -3.85 -11.61
N ASP A 244 -7.00 -2.60 -11.61
CA ASP A 244 -8.44 -2.28 -11.70
C ASP A 244 -8.97 -2.60 -13.11
N PRO A 245 -10.14 -3.25 -13.23
CA PRO A 245 -10.70 -3.65 -14.52
C PRO A 245 -11.11 -2.47 -15.41
N SER A 246 -11.25 -1.25 -14.88
CA SER A 246 -11.55 -0.05 -15.67
C SER A 246 -10.44 0.32 -16.66
N PHE A 247 -9.24 -0.27 -16.54
CA PHE A 247 -8.17 -0.08 -17.52
C PHE A 247 -8.28 -1.01 -18.73
N LYS A 248 -9.14 -2.04 -18.71
CA LYS A 248 -9.31 -2.96 -19.85
C LYS A 248 -9.81 -2.21 -21.09
N GLY A 249 -9.17 -2.45 -22.23
CA GLY A 249 -9.50 -1.78 -23.50
C GLY A 249 -9.08 -0.32 -23.58
N THR A 250 -8.15 0.12 -22.71
CA THR A 250 -7.57 1.47 -22.73
C THR A 250 -6.07 1.41 -23.00
N ASP A 251 -5.47 2.51 -23.47
CA ASP A 251 -4.01 2.61 -23.69
C ASP A 251 -3.19 2.27 -22.43
N ILE A 252 -3.72 2.59 -21.25
CA ILE A 252 -3.10 2.25 -19.96
C ILE A 252 -3.14 0.72 -19.75
N GLY A 253 -4.27 0.08 -20.03
CA GLY A 253 -4.40 -1.38 -19.95
C GLY A 253 -3.44 -2.09 -20.90
N ASP A 254 -3.31 -1.61 -22.13
CA ASP A 254 -2.36 -2.15 -23.11
C ASP A 254 -0.91 -2.00 -22.63
N THR A 255 -0.57 -0.88 -21.98
CA THR A 255 0.75 -0.66 -21.40
C THR A 255 1.03 -1.60 -20.24
N LEU A 256 0.04 -1.85 -19.37
CA LEU A 256 0.15 -2.83 -18.29
C LEU A 256 0.34 -4.25 -18.82
N SER A 257 -0.40 -4.65 -19.87
CA SER A 257 -0.25 -5.96 -20.52
C SER A 257 1.17 -6.11 -21.09
N LYS A 258 1.66 -5.13 -21.85
CA LYS A 258 3.03 -5.15 -22.41
C LYS A 258 4.10 -5.22 -21.34
N MET A 259 3.87 -4.56 -20.20
CA MET A 259 4.80 -4.60 -19.06
C MET A 259 4.84 -6.00 -18.44
N CYS A 260 3.68 -6.62 -18.25
CA CYS A 260 3.59 -7.99 -17.77
C CYS A 260 4.26 -8.98 -18.72
N ASP A 261 4.02 -8.87 -20.04
CA ASP A 261 4.67 -9.72 -21.04
C ASP A 261 6.20 -9.53 -21.05
N ARG A 262 6.68 -8.29 -20.88
CA ARG A 262 8.10 -7.97 -20.93
C ARG A 262 8.89 -8.51 -19.75
N TYR A 263 8.30 -8.47 -18.56
CA TYR A 263 8.97 -8.82 -17.29
C TYR A 263 8.48 -10.15 -16.71
N ASP A 264 7.74 -10.95 -17.50
CA ASP A 264 7.16 -12.24 -17.09
C ASP A 264 6.33 -12.16 -15.78
N ILE A 265 5.53 -11.10 -15.66
CA ILE A 265 4.70 -10.84 -14.48
C ILE A 265 3.27 -11.32 -14.74
N GLU A 266 2.71 -12.09 -13.81
CA GLU A 266 1.31 -12.51 -13.88
C GLU A 266 0.36 -11.30 -13.74
N LEU A 267 -0.48 -11.06 -14.74
CA LEU A 267 -1.50 -10.01 -14.70
C LEU A 267 -2.83 -10.56 -14.22
N GLN A 268 -3.35 -9.96 -13.14
CA GLN A 268 -4.67 -10.25 -12.59
C GLN A 268 -5.49 -8.98 -12.41
N TYR A 269 -6.80 -9.14 -12.25
CA TYR A 269 -7.71 -8.04 -12.00
C TYR A 269 -8.54 -8.32 -10.74
N HIS A 270 -8.68 -7.31 -9.89
CA HIS A 270 -9.66 -7.35 -8.80
C HIS A 270 -11.07 -6.97 -9.31
N GLN A 271 -12.09 -7.05 -8.46
CA GLN A 271 -13.48 -6.75 -8.84
C GLN A 271 -13.73 -5.31 -9.34
N GLY A 272 -12.92 -4.36 -8.88
CA GLY A 272 -12.90 -2.99 -9.41
C GLY A 272 -13.66 -2.01 -8.52
N PHE A 273 -13.26 -0.74 -8.56
CA PHE A 273 -13.95 0.29 -7.79
C PHE A 273 -14.77 1.20 -8.71
N SER A 274 -16.08 1.28 -8.47
CA SER A 274 -16.98 2.12 -9.26
C SER A 274 -18.20 2.60 -8.48
N LEU A 275 -18.52 3.88 -8.60
CA LEU A 275 -19.73 4.48 -8.02
C LEU A 275 -20.51 5.26 -9.07
N HIS A 276 -21.83 5.23 -8.97
CA HIS A 276 -22.68 6.20 -9.65
C HIS A 276 -22.52 7.58 -8.98
N THR A 277 -22.57 8.67 -9.75
CA THR A 277 -22.36 10.03 -9.23
C THR A 277 -23.33 10.41 -8.11
N GLU A 278 -24.55 9.88 -8.12
CA GLU A 278 -25.57 10.10 -7.08
C GLU A 278 -25.28 9.35 -5.77
N GLN A 279 -24.45 8.30 -5.82
CA GLN A 279 -24.07 7.50 -4.65
C GLN A 279 -22.85 8.06 -3.93
N ILE A 280 -22.27 9.15 -4.43
CA ILE A 280 -21.10 9.79 -3.82
C ILE A 280 -21.53 10.50 -2.53
N PRO A 281 -21.00 10.10 -1.36
CA PRO A 281 -21.36 10.72 -0.09
C PRO A 281 -20.90 12.18 -0.03
N SER A 282 -21.72 13.04 0.57
CA SER A 282 -21.39 14.45 0.81
C SER A 282 -20.63 14.68 2.12
N ASP A 283 -20.58 13.68 2.99
CA ASP A 283 -20.04 13.74 4.36
C ASP A 283 -18.74 12.95 4.55
N PHE A 284 -18.16 12.39 3.48
CA PHE A 284 -16.89 11.68 3.51
C PHE A 284 -15.84 12.36 2.64
N ARG A 285 -14.66 12.65 3.22
CA ARG A 285 -13.51 13.29 2.54
C ARG A 285 -13.79 14.69 1.99
N GLY A 286 -14.80 15.37 2.53
CA GLY A 286 -15.10 16.78 2.30
C GLY A 286 -16.30 17.00 1.38
N PRO A 287 -16.94 18.19 1.44
CA PRO A 287 -18.22 18.45 0.79
C PRO A 287 -18.13 18.54 -0.74
N THR A 288 -16.92 18.63 -1.31
CA THR A 288 -16.71 18.80 -2.75
C THR A 288 -16.71 17.48 -3.53
N MET A 289 -16.72 16.33 -2.85
CA MET A 289 -16.63 15.01 -3.52
C MET A 289 -17.76 14.77 -4.53
N PRO A 290 -19.06 15.05 -4.23
CA PRO A 290 -20.13 14.86 -5.22
C PRO A 290 -19.99 15.77 -6.45
N SER A 291 -19.56 17.02 -6.26
CA SER A 291 -19.39 17.95 -7.39
C SER A 291 -18.17 17.62 -8.25
N LEU A 292 -17.10 17.11 -7.64
CA LEU A 292 -15.94 16.60 -8.37
C LEU A 292 -16.30 15.36 -9.16
N ALA A 293 -17.01 14.41 -8.55
CA ALA A 293 -17.42 13.18 -9.20
C ALA A 293 -18.25 13.45 -10.46
N ARG A 294 -19.25 14.34 -10.39
CA ARG A 294 -20.03 14.76 -11.57
C ARG A 294 -19.18 15.41 -12.65
N CYS A 295 -18.13 16.14 -12.28
CA CYS A 295 -17.24 16.80 -13.24
C CYS A 295 -16.39 15.81 -14.04
N ILE A 296 -16.06 14.64 -13.48
CA ILE A 296 -15.12 13.68 -14.08
C ILE A 296 -15.78 12.37 -14.53
N ALA A 297 -17.07 12.21 -14.27
CA ALA A 297 -17.77 10.97 -14.55
C ALA A 297 -17.77 10.63 -16.05
N ILE A 298 -17.70 9.34 -16.33
CA ILE A 298 -17.88 8.76 -17.65
C ILE A 298 -19.15 7.93 -17.55
N GLU A 299 -20.17 8.27 -18.35
CA GLU A 299 -21.49 7.62 -18.32
C GLU A 299 -22.10 7.59 -16.89
N ASP A 300 -22.09 8.74 -16.22
CA ASP A 300 -22.60 8.95 -14.84
C ASP A 300 -21.91 8.11 -13.75
N ARG A 301 -20.77 7.47 -14.07
CA ARG A 301 -19.98 6.69 -13.13
C ARG A 301 -18.58 7.23 -12.97
N VAL A 302 -18.04 7.06 -11.76
CA VAL A 302 -16.63 7.33 -11.45
C VAL A 302 -15.97 6.02 -11.08
N ASN A 303 -14.85 5.71 -11.73
CA ASN A 303 -13.98 4.57 -11.48
C ASN A 303 -12.50 5.03 -11.48
N ALA A 304 -11.56 4.09 -11.29
CA ALA A 304 -10.14 4.41 -11.30
C ALA A 304 -9.69 5.11 -12.60
N TYR A 305 -10.14 4.61 -13.76
CA TYR A 305 -9.84 5.19 -15.07
C TYR A 305 -10.32 6.65 -15.20
N ALA A 306 -11.55 6.97 -14.78
CA ALA A 306 -12.09 8.33 -14.83
C ALA A 306 -11.25 9.32 -13.99
N ILE A 307 -10.83 8.92 -12.79
CA ILE A 307 -9.89 9.71 -11.97
C ILE A 307 -8.54 9.85 -12.68
N GLY A 308 -8.07 8.79 -13.36
CA GLY A 308 -6.87 8.80 -14.20
C GLY A 308 -6.91 9.83 -15.32
N VAL A 309 -8.01 9.86 -16.08
CA VAL A 309 -8.24 10.84 -17.15
C VAL A 309 -8.19 12.26 -16.59
N ALA A 310 -8.91 12.52 -15.50
CA ALA A 310 -8.92 13.84 -14.85
C ALA A 310 -7.52 14.27 -14.35
N ALA A 311 -6.74 13.34 -13.78
CA ALA A 311 -5.39 13.65 -13.31
C ALA A 311 -4.42 13.98 -14.46
N ARG A 312 -4.54 13.29 -15.60
CA ARG A 312 -3.76 13.62 -16.81
C ARG A 312 -4.18 14.96 -17.40
N ASP A 313 -5.48 15.24 -17.47
CA ASP A 313 -5.99 16.55 -17.92
C ASP A 313 -5.48 17.68 -17.01
N LEU A 314 -5.52 17.51 -15.69
CA LEU A 314 -4.95 18.47 -14.73
C LEU A 314 -3.45 18.71 -14.96
N TYR A 315 -2.69 17.68 -15.35
CA TYR A 315 -1.27 17.81 -15.63
C TYR A 315 -1.02 18.67 -16.88
N HIS A 316 -1.70 18.36 -17.98
CA HIS A 316 -1.47 19.01 -19.29
C HIS A 316 -2.17 20.36 -19.42
N PHE A 317 -3.36 20.50 -18.84
CA PHE A 317 -4.25 21.63 -19.00
C PHE A 317 -4.78 22.14 -17.64
N PRO A 318 -3.90 22.59 -16.72
CA PRO A 318 -4.31 23.07 -15.40
C PRO A 318 -5.32 24.23 -15.44
N GLN A 319 -5.43 24.93 -16.57
CA GLN A 319 -6.44 25.97 -16.80
C GLN A 319 -7.88 25.46 -16.76
N HIS A 320 -8.14 24.20 -17.14
CA HIS A 320 -9.49 23.61 -17.09
C HIS A 320 -10.03 23.52 -15.65
N TRP A 321 -9.14 23.59 -14.66
CA TRP A 321 -9.43 23.35 -13.25
C TRP A 321 -9.40 24.62 -12.38
N ARG A 322 -9.20 25.80 -12.97
CA ARG A 322 -9.00 27.07 -12.24
C ARG A 322 -10.13 27.38 -11.27
N GLU A 323 -11.36 27.02 -11.61
CA GLU A 323 -12.53 27.23 -10.75
C GLU A 323 -12.51 26.36 -9.48
N ARG A 324 -11.84 25.21 -9.52
CA ARG A 324 -11.67 24.32 -8.36
C ARG A 324 -10.42 24.64 -7.53
N GLY A 325 -9.50 25.41 -8.09
CA GLY A 325 -8.32 25.94 -7.40
C GLY A 325 -7.01 25.62 -8.11
N ASN A 326 -5.92 25.67 -7.35
CA ASN A 326 -4.59 25.38 -7.90
C ASN A 326 -4.38 23.87 -8.11
N ARG A 327 -3.35 23.53 -8.90
CA ARG A 327 -3.04 22.14 -9.26
C ARG A 327 -2.85 21.22 -8.04
N ALA A 328 -2.23 21.71 -6.97
CA ALA A 328 -2.00 20.90 -5.77
C ALA A 328 -3.31 20.59 -5.04
N LEU A 329 -4.23 21.55 -4.96
CA LEU A 329 -5.54 21.37 -4.35
C LEU A 329 -6.39 20.36 -5.13
N VAL A 330 -6.46 20.50 -6.46
CA VAL A 330 -7.26 19.60 -7.32
C VAL A 330 -6.68 18.18 -7.31
N ALA A 331 -5.35 18.03 -7.36
CA ALA A 331 -4.70 16.73 -7.22
C ALA A 331 -5.02 16.09 -5.85
N HIS A 332 -5.11 16.90 -4.79
CA HIS A 332 -5.54 16.43 -3.48
C HIS A 332 -7.01 15.97 -3.50
N GLU A 333 -7.92 16.73 -4.12
CA GLU A 333 -9.33 16.32 -4.23
C GLU A 333 -9.48 15.01 -5.02
N LEU A 334 -8.75 14.81 -6.12
CA LEU A 334 -8.75 13.57 -6.89
C LEU A 334 -8.28 12.37 -6.05
N LYS A 335 -7.26 12.56 -5.21
CA LYS A 335 -6.83 11.54 -4.23
C LYS A 335 -7.93 11.25 -3.21
N LEU A 336 -8.62 12.26 -2.70
CA LEU A 336 -9.70 12.09 -1.76
C LEU A 336 -10.90 11.36 -2.37
N LEU A 337 -11.21 11.62 -3.64
CA LEU A 337 -12.23 10.91 -4.40
C LEU A 337 -11.84 9.44 -4.63
N TRP A 338 -10.55 9.14 -4.83
CA TRP A 338 -10.08 7.74 -4.82
C TRP A 338 -10.38 7.05 -3.49
N HIS A 339 -10.16 7.72 -2.34
CA HIS A 339 -10.54 7.14 -1.04
C HIS A 339 -12.05 6.89 -0.91
N VAL A 340 -12.90 7.72 -1.53
CA VAL A 340 -14.35 7.48 -1.60
C VAL A 340 -14.63 6.19 -2.36
N LEU A 341 -14.00 6.01 -3.53
CA LEU A 341 -14.14 4.78 -4.33
C LEU A 341 -13.69 3.54 -3.55
N VAL A 342 -12.53 3.59 -2.89
CA VAL A 342 -12.06 2.47 -2.06
C VAL A 342 -13.07 2.14 -0.95
N LYS A 343 -13.66 3.16 -0.33
CA LYS A 343 -14.54 2.96 0.83
C LYS A 343 -15.95 2.49 0.45
N TYR A 344 -16.48 2.95 -0.68
CA TYR A 344 -17.90 2.79 -1.03
C TYR A 344 -18.16 2.19 -2.41
N GLY A 345 -17.16 2.17 -3.29
CA GLY A 345 -17.30 1.71 -4.68
C GLY A 345 -16.99 0.24 -4.91
N ALA A 346 -16.91 -0.53 -3.83
CA ALA A 346 -16.64 -1.95 -3.82
C ALA A 346 -17.91 -2.80 -3.96
#